data_AF-A0AAU8NJ81-F1
#
_entry.id   AF-A0AAU8NJ81-F1
#
_cell.length_a   1.000
_cell.length_b   1.000
_cell.length_c   1.000
_cell.angle_alpha   90.00
_cell.angle_beta   90.00
_cell.angle_gamma   90.00
#
_symmetry.space_group_name_H-M   'P 1'
#
loop_
_entity.id
_entity.type
_entity.pdbx_description
1 polymer ?
#
loop_
_entity_poly.entity_id
_entity_poly.type
_entity_poly.pdbx_seq_one_letter_code
_entity_poly.pdbx_strand_id
1 'polypeptide(L)'
;MNSHDKEGEQEVLLSEQPAHLWRRRKQELLHWTERDKRTVSPKRTAIWNGVEVDAELVHTLSLLQGAGVQTEYSCAGVSPLDEPVDHSLYAYVTLIQSQAAEQFVCCARSRMRNRLLVTFEAERGRYDLSSFFIGHNRSFCWWIERCALDFKRRNEAGQPDVI
;
A
#
# COMPACT_ATOMS: atom_id res chain seq x y z
N MET A 1 -26.62 -19.18 25.30
CA MET A 1 -27.25 -17.85 25.43
C MET A 1 -26.12 -16.82 25.54
N ASN A 2 -26.23 -15.73 24.77
CA ASN A 2 -25.28 -14.61 24.54
C ASN A 2 -24.27 -14.93 23.43
N SER A 3 -24.49 -14.64 22.14
CA SER A 3 -25.26 -13.57 21.46
C SER A 3 -24.73 -12.16 21.75
N HIS A 4 -23.56 -11.84 21.18
CA HIS A 4 -23.24 -10.60 20.45
C HIS A 4 -21.72 -10.39 20.43
N ASP A 5 -21.10 -10.56 19.25
CA ASP A 5 -20.12 -9.60 18.72
C ASP A 5 -19.93 -9.86 17.21
N LYS A 6 -20.76 -9.14 16.45
CA LYS A 6 -20.64 -8.65 15.06
C LYS A 6 -20.09 -9.59 13.97
N GLU A 7 -20.99 -10.01 13.07
CA GLU A 7 -20.70 -10.21 11.64
C GLU A 7 -20.22 -8.87 11.03
N GLY A 8 -18.95 -8.52 11.22
CA GLY A 8 -18.37 -7.26 10.76
C GLY A 8 -17.45 -7.47 9.56
N GLU A 9 -17.67 -6.68 8.50
CA GLU A 9 -16.63 -6.07 7.65
C GLU A 9 -15.46 -7.01 7.35
N GLN A 10 -15.62 -7.89 6.37
CA GLN A 10 -14.67 -8.98 6.10
C GLN A 10 -13.40 -8.47 5.39
N GLU A 11 -12.55 -7.75 6.12
CA GLU A 11 -11.16 -7.48 5.71
C GLU A 11 -10.33 -8.76 5.82
N VAL A 12 -9.75 -9.20 4.70
CA VAL A 12 -8.93 -10.42 4.61
C VAL A 12 -7.47 -10.04 4.46
N LEU A 13 -6.64 -10.47 5.40
CA LEU A 13 -5.19 -10.35 5.29
C LEU A 13 -4.63 -11.37 4.30
N LEU A 14 -4.08 -10.89 3.19
CA LEU A 14 -3.51 -11.73 2.12
C LEU A 14 -2.01 -12.00 2.31
N SER A 15 -1.31 -11.23 3.13
CA SER A 15 0.14 -11.39 3.31
C SER A 15 0.48 -12.41 4.40
N GLU A 16 1.20 -13.46 4.02
CA GLU A 16 1.76 -14.41 4.97
C GLU A 16 3.09 -13.88 5.51
N GLN A 17 3.22 -13.84 6.83
CA GLN A 17 4.40 -13.29 7.50
C GLN A 17 4.80 -14.20 8.66
N PRO A 18 6.08 -14.57 8.78
CA PRO A 18 6.58 -15.33 9.93
C PRO A 18 6.29 -14.64 11.26
N ALA A 19 6.00 -15.41 12.30
CA ALA A 19 5.67 -14.89 13.64
C ALA A 19 6.75 -13.97 14.25
N HIS A 20 8.03 -14.15 13.89
CA HIS A 20 9.10 -13.26 14.35
C HIS A 20 9.02 -11.86 13.72
N LEU A 21 8.52 -11.74 12.48
CA LEU A 21 8.32 -10.45 11.82
C LEU A 21 7.13 -9.70 12.39
N TRP A 22 6.05 -10.39 12.77
CA TRP A 22 4.95 -9.77 13.53
C TRP A 22 5.40 -9.21 14.87
N ARG A 23 6.21 -9.98 15.62
CA ARG A 23 6.81 -9.50 16.87
C ARG A 23 7.66 -8.25 16.65
N ARG A 24 8.47 -8.24 15.59
CA ARG A 24 9.27 -7.09 15.20
C ARG A 24 8.40 -5.88 14.83
N ARG A 25 7.38 -6.03 13.98
CA ARG A 25 6.45 -4.93 13.61
C ARG A 25 5.77 -4.34 14.85
N LYS A 26 5.37 -5.19 15.82
CA LYS A 26 4.80 -4.71 17.09
C LYS A 26 5.80 -3.86 17.89
N GLN A 27 7.06 -4.28 17.96
CA GLN A 27 8.12 -3.49 18.59
C GLN A 27 8.37 -2.18 17.83
N GLU A 28 8.42 -2.21 16.50
CA GLU A 28 8.59 -1.00 15.68
C GLU A 28 7.43 -0.01 15.89
N LEU A 29 6.20 -0.50 16.04
CA LEU A 29 5.04 0.33 16.36
C LEU A 29 5.17 1.02 17.73
N LEU A 30 5.56 0.27 18.77
CA LEU A 30 5.79 0.83 20.11
C LEU A 30 6.86 1.93 20.08
N HIS A 31 8.00 1.66 19.43
CA HIS A 31 9.06 2.66 19.28
C HIS A 31 8.61 3.88 18.48
N TRP A 32 7.79 3.69 17.44
CA TRP A 32 7.27 4.81 16.66
C TRP A 32 6.32 5.69 17.49
N THR A 33 5.49 5.09 18.34
CA THR A 33 4.58 5.85 19.22
C THR A 33 5.31 6.64 20.31
N GLU A 34 6.44 6.14 20.80
CA GLU A 34 7.23 6.77 21.86
C GLU A 34 8.25 7.80 21.33
N ARG A 35 8.56 7.75 20.03
CA ARG A 35 9.57 8.61 19.41
C ARG A 35 9.07 10.03 19.19
N ASP A 36 9.95 11.00 19.48
CA ASP A 36 9.78 12.40 19.07
C ASP A 36 9.73 12.53 17.53
N LYS A 37 8.58 12.95 17.00
CA LYS A 37 8.26 12.99 15.57
C LYS A 37 8.87 14.22 14.90
N ARG A 38 10.19 14.35 14.98
CA ARG A 38 10.91 15.47 14.35
C ARG A 38 10.87 15.36 12.83
N THR A 39 10.23 16.33 12.19
CA THR A 39 10.23 16.49 10.73
C THR A 39 11.61 16.93 10.27
N VAL A 40 12.35 16.01 9.62
CA VAL A 40 13.68 16.30 9.04
C VAL A 40 13.56 17.08 7.73
N SER A 41 12.49 16.83 6.96
CA SER A 41 12.16 17.54 5.73
C SER A 41 10.65 17.59 5.56
N PRO A 42 10.08 18.72 5.09
CA PRO A 42 8.66 18.78 4.81
C PRO A 42 8.31 17.75 3.74
N LYS A 43 7.14 17.14 3.92
CA LYS A 43 6.56 16.27 2.91
C LYS A 43 6.25 17.08 1.66
N ARG A 44 6.46 16.48 0.48
CA ARG A 44 6.13 17.10 -0.80
C ARG A 44 4.87 16.47 -1.35
N THR A 45 3.92 17.30 -1.72
CA THR A 45 2.69 16.88 -2.38
C THR A 45 2.69 17.34 -3.84
N ALA A 46 1.86 16.71 -4.66
CA ALA A 46 1.62 17.07 -6.05
C ALA A 46 0.16 16.76 -6.41
N ILE A 47 -0.39 17.51 -7.36
CA ILE A 47 -1.73 17.22 -7.89
C ILE A 47 -1.62 16.13 -8.96
N TRP A 48 -2.33 15.02 -8.75
CA TRP A 48 -2.48 13.93 -9.70
C TRP A 48 -3.97 13.62 -9.89
N ASN A 49 -4.46 13.69 -11.13
CA ASN A 49 -5.89 13.52 -11.45
C ASN A 49 -6.84 14.37 -10.58
N GLY A 50 -6.44 15.59 -10.25
CA GLY A 50 -7.23 16.53 -9.43
C GLY A 50 -7.19 16.27 -7.92
N VAL A 51 -6.41 15.28 -7.47
CA VAL A 51 -6.24 14.94 -6.05
C VAL A 51 -4.81 15.25 -5.60
N GLU A 52 -4.66 15.78 -4.39
CA GLU A 52 -3.35 15.97 -3.78
C GLU A 52 -2.79 14.63 -3.28
N VAL A 53 -1.61 14.25 -3.76
CA VAL A 53 -0.93 12.99 -3.39
C VAL A 53 0.52 13.26 -3.00
N ASP A 54 1.17 12.29 -2.35
CA ASP A 54 2.62 12.35 -2.13
C ASP A 54 3.35 12.39 -3.48
N ALA A 55 4.26 13.36 -3.64
CA ALA A 55 5.08 13.50 -4.84
C ALA A 55 5.89 12.23 -5.14
N GLU A 56 6.28 11.44 -4.13
CA GLU A 56 6.99 10.16 -4.30
C GLU A 56 6.09 9.04 -4.90
N LEU A 57 4.77 9.20 -4.90
CA LEU A 57 3.84 8.19 -5.45
C LEU A 57 3.34 8.52 -6.85
N VAL A 58 3.43 9.78 -7.31
CA VAL A 58 2.89 10.22 -8.61
C VAL A 58 3.32 9.32 -9.77
N HIS A 59 4.59 8.94 -9.82
CA HIS A 59 5.10 8.08 -10.88
C HIS A 59 4.50 6.67 -10.79
N THR A 60 4.46 6.08 -9.59
CA THR A 60 3.82 4.79 -9.33
C THR A 60 2.35 4.80 -9.78
N LEU A 61 1.57 5.80 -9.39
CA LEU A 61 0.15 5.90 -9.72
C LEU A 61 -0.06 6.03 -11.23
N SER A 62 0.77 6.81 -11.90
CA SER A 62 0.73 6.97 -13.35
C SER A 62 1.07 5.67 -14.08
N LEU A 63 2.02 4.89 -13.57
CA LEU A 63 2.36 3.57 -14.10
C LEU A 63 1.22 2.58 -13.93
N LEU A 64 0.60 2.55 -12.75
CA LEU A 64 -0.54 1.67 -12.45
C LEU A 64 -1.75 2.02 -13.33
N GLN A 65 -2.11 3.30 -13.42
CA GLN A 65 -3.19 3.76 -14.29
C GLN A 65 -2.92 3.38 -15.76
N GLY A 66 -1.69 3.60 -16.24
CA GLY A 66 -1.30 3.22 -17.59
C GLY A 66 -1.27 1.71 -17.84
N ALA A 67 -1.22 0.89 -16.79
CA ALA A 67 -1.31 -0.56 -16.85
C ALA A 67 -2.75 -1.09 -16.62
N GLY A 68 -3.75 -0.21 -16.52
CA GLY A 68 -5.15 -0.57 -16.29
C GLY A 68 -5.51 -0.85 -14.83
N VAL A 69 -4.61 -0.56 -13.88
CA VAL A 69 -4.88 -0.70 -12.44
C VAL A 69 -5.42 0.62 -11.90
N GLN A 70 -6.67 0.60 -11.45
CA GLN A 70 -7.31 1.77 -10.84
C GLN A 70 -6.92 1.90 -9.37
N THR A 71 -6.66 3.13 -8.94
CA THR A 71 -6.28 3.47 -7.55
C THR A 71 -7.33 4.39 -6.94
N GLU A 72 -7.72 4.13 -5.69
CA GLU A 72 -8.68 4.97 -4.96
C GLU A 72 -7.96 6.04 -4.12
N TYR A 73 -6.95 5.61 -3.35
CA TYR A 73 -6.17 6.47 -2.47
C TYR A 73 -4.70 6.08 -2.51
N SER A 74 -3.81 7.02 -2.24
CA SER A 74 -2.39 6.75 -2.19
C SER A 74 -1.69 7.70 -1.24
N CYS A 75 -1.11 7.14 -0.20
CA CYS A 75 -0.68 7.92 0.93
C CYS A 75 0.66 7.38 1.35
N ALA A 76 1.75 7.98 0.90
CA ALA A 76 3.02 7.85 1.60
C ALA A 76 3.05 8.76 2.85
N GLY A 77 1.89 8.94 3.51
CA GLY A 77 1.67 9.94 4.57
C GLY A 77 0.55 10.99 4.34
N VAL A 78 -0.65 10.66 3.84
CA VAL A 78 -1.76 11.63 3.63
C VAL A 78 -3.11 10.94 3.42
N SER A 79 -3.81 10.49 4.47
CA SER A 79 -5.25 10.23 4.32
C SER A 79 -5.99 11.56 4.07
N PRO A 80 -7.12 11.60 3.32
CA PRO A 80 -8.01 12.77 3.28
C PRO A 80 -8.59 13.16 4.65
N LEU A 81 -8.50 12.24 5.62
CA LEU A 81 -8.86 12.43 7.03
C LEU A 81 -7.65 12.70 7.94
N ASP A 82 -6.43 12.59 7.41
CA ASP A 82 -5.20 12.95 8.12
C ASP A 82 -4.76 14.34 7.65
N GLU A 83 -4.35 15.23 8.55
CA GLU A 83 -3.76 16.49 8.12
C GLU A 83 -2.55 16.22 7.20
N PRO A 84 -2.38 16.95 6.08
CA PRO A 84 -1.33 16.66 5.10
C PRO A 84 0.11 16.71 5.64
N VAL A 85 0.26 17.33 6.80
CA VAL A 85 1.51 17.55 7.51
C VAL A 85 1.75 16.47 8.57
N ASP A 86 0.71 15.72 8.96
CA ASP A 86 0.78 14.79 10.08
C ASP A 86 1.03 13.35 9.63
N HIS A 87 1.93 12.71 10.38
CA HIS A 87 2.67 11.54 9.95
C HIS A 87 1.79 10.29 9.82
N SER A 88 1.39 9.86 8.62
CA SER A 88 0.87 8.49 8.50
C SER A 88 1.97 7.50 8.88
N LEU A 89 1.59 6.57 9.78
CA LEU A 89 2.44 5.56 10.38
C LEU A 89 3.22 4.73 9.33
N TYR A 90 2.61 4.49 8.17
CA TYR A 90 3.22 3.82 7.04
C TYR A 90 2.67 4.35 5.71
N ALA A 91 3.44 4.14 4.63
CA ALA A 91 2.97 4.37 3.27
C ALA A 91 2.01 3.27 2.80
N TYR A 92 0.97 3.64 2.04
CA TYR A 92 0.04 2.73 1.42
C TYR A 92 -0.48 3.20 0.06
N VAL A 93 -1.01 2.26 -0.73
CA VAL A 93 -1.74 2.47 -1.98
C VAL A 93 -2.97 1.56 -1.98
N THR A 94 -4.13 2.14 -2.26
CA THR A 94 -5.42 1.44 -2.37
C THR A 94 -5.74 1.21 -3.84
N LEU A 95 -6.03 -0.03 -4.21
CA LEU A 95 -6.38 -0.44 -5.56
C LEU A 95 -7.84 -0.86 -5.61
N ILE A 96 -8.56 -0.43 -6.65
CA ILE A 96 -9.92 -0.91 -6.91
C ILE A 96 -9.82 -2.31 -7.53
N GLN A 97 -10.64 -3.23 -7.03
CA GLN A 97 -10.65 -4.61 -7.47
C GLN A 97 -10.96 -4.68 -8.97
N SER A 98 -10.08 -5.40 -9.67
CA SER A 98 -10.14 -5.68 -11.09
C SER A 98 -9.17 -6.81 -11.39
N GLN A 99 -9.30 -7.45 -12.56
CA GLN A 99 -8.35 -8.46 -12.99
C GLN A 99 -6.91 -7.92 -13.04
N ALA A 100 -6.71 -6.69 -13.51
CA ALA A 100 -5.40 -6.05 -13.54
C ALA A 100 -4.86 -5.80 -12.12
N ALA A 101 -5.70 -5.37 -11.18
CA ALA A 101 -5.31 -5.18 -9.78
C ALA A 101 -4.93 -6.51 -9.12
N GLU A 102 -5.67 -7.59 -9.36
CA GLU A 102 -5.36 -8.93 -8.86
C GLU A 102 -4.00 -9.43 -9.35
N GLN A 103 -3.75 -9.33 -10.67
CA GLN A 103 -2.45 -9.70 -11.26
C GLN A 103 -1.31 -8.84 -10.68
N PHE A 104 -1.54 -7.54 -10.52
CA PHE A 104 -0.55 -6.64 -9.91
C PHE A 104 -0.27 -7.01 -8.45
N VAL A 105 -1.29 -7.29 -7.65
CA VAL A 105 -1.17 -7.73 -6.25
C VAL A 105 -0.34 -9.02 -6.16
N CYS A 106 -0.63 -10.01 -7.01
CA CYS A 106 0.15 -11.24 -7.08
C CYS A 106 1.62 -10.95 -7.43
N CYS A 107 1.86 -10.10 -8.43
CA CYS A 107 3.22 -9.68 -8.80
C CYS A 107 3.95 -8.98 -7.65
N ALA A 108 3.31 -8.01 -7.01
CA ALA A 108 3.86 -7.24 -5.90
C ALA A 108 4.18 -8.13 -4.70
N ARG A 109 3.28 -9.05 -4.33
CA ARG A 109 3.49 -10.02 -3.24
C ARG A 109 4.69 -10.93 -3.51
N SER A 110 4.84 -11.44 -4.74
CA SER A 110 5.97 -12.32 -5.10
C SER A 110 7.33 -11.63 -4.99
N ARG A 111 7.38 -10.32 -5.30
CA ARG A 111 8.62 -9.54 -5.36
C ARG A 111 8.98 -8.87 -4.03
N MET A 112 8.02 -8.23 -3.39
CA MET A 112 8.24 -7.53 -2.13
C MET A 112 8.28 -8.48 -0.93
N ARG A 113 7.60 -9.63 -1.03
CA ARG A 113 7.54 -10.68 -0.01
C ARG A 113 7.22 -10.09 1.36
N ASN A 114 8.10 -10.32 2.34
CA ASN A 114 7.96 -9.89 3.72
C ASN A 114 7.96 -8.36 3.93
N ARG A 115 8.16 -7.56 2.88
CA ARG A 115 8.11 -6.08 2.94
C ARG A 115 6.72 -5.52 2.68
N LEU A 116 5.83 -6.29 2.09
CA LEU A 116 4.49 -5.86 1.70
C LEU A 116 3.46 -6.47 2.64
N LEU A 117 2.53 -5.63 3.08
CA LEU A 117 1.30 -6.02 3.73
C LEU A 117 0.16 -5.72 2.77
N VAL A 118 -0.67 -6.73 2.49
CA VAL A 118 -1.81 -6.63 1.60
C VAL A 118 -3.05 -7.10 2.34
N THR A 119 -4.06 -6.26 2.41
CA THR A 119 -5.40 -6.63 2.85
C THR A 119 -6.40 -6.44 1.71
N PHE A 120 -7.51 -7.18 1.76
CA PHE A 120 -8.59 -7.11 0.80
C PHE A 120 -9.91 -6.91 1.54
N GLU A 121 -10.62 -5.85 1.21
CA GLU A 121 -11.92 -5.53 1.78
C GLU A 121 -13.00 -5.89 0.76
N ALA A 122 -13.63 -7.05 0.92
CA ALA A 122 -14.53 -7.62 -0.07
C ALA A 122 -15.77 -6.75 -0.34
N GLU A 123 -16.31 -6.11 0.71
CA GLU A 123 -17.50 -5.26 0.60
C GLU A 123 -17.26 -4.00 -0.22
N ARG A 124 -16.04 -3.45 -0.17
CA ARG A 124 -15.64 -2.27 -0.93
C ARG A 124 -14.96 -2.61 -2.25
N GLY A 125 -14.65 -3.89 -2.48
CA GLY A 125 -13.93 -4.34 -3.66
C GLY A 125 -12.60 -3.62 -3.82
N ARG A 126 -11.75 -3.63 -2.79
CA ARG A 126 -10.45 -2.94 -2.84
C ARG A 126 -9.33 -3.70 -2.12
N TYR A 127 -8.12 -3.48 -2.61
CA TYR A 127 -6.87 -3.96 -1.99
C TYR A 127 -6.12 -2.81 -1.35
N ASP A 128 -5.67 -2.98 -0.12
CA ASP A 128 -4.78 -2.03 0.54
C ASP A 128 -3.37 -2.61 0.63
N LEU A 129 -2.43 -1.96 -0.05
CA LEU A 129 -1.02 -2.34 -0.09
C LEU A 129 -0.24 -1.36 0.76
N SER A 130 0.45 -1.85 1.79
CA SER A 130 1.25 -1.01 2.69
C SER A 130 2.59 -1.62 3.03
N SER A 131 3.49 -0.79 3.58
CA SER A 131 4.75 -1.30 4.14
C SER A 131 4.48 -2.23 5.34
N PHE A 132 5.08 -3.42 5.31
CA PHE A 132 5.07 -4.31 6.48
C PHE A 132 5.92 -3.79 7.64
N PHE A 133 6.94 -2.99 7.38
CA PHE A 133 7.80 -2.43 8.44
C PHE A 133 7.49 -0.94 8.65
N ILE A 134 7.50 -0.50 9.90
CA ILE A 134 7.19 0.89 10.26
C ILE A 134 8.41 1.78 10.00
N GLY A 135 8.20 2.98 9.45
CA GLY A 135 9.28 3.90 9.10
C GLY A 135 9.99 3.60 7.78
N HIS A 136 9.47 2.65 6.99
CA HIS A 136 10.03 2.26 5.69
C HIS A 136 9.30 2.88 4.49
N ASN A 137 8.66 4.04 4.66
CA ASN A 137 7.79 4.67 3.65
C ASN A 137 8.51 4.90 2.31
N ARG A 138 9.71 5.48 2.33
CA ARG A 138 10.48 5.73 1.10
C ARG A 138 10.88 4.43 0.39
N SER A 139 11.27 3.42 1.17
CA SER A 139 11.60 2.11 0.60
C SER A 139 10.36 1.45 0.00
N PHE A 140 9.20 1.59 0.64
CA PHE A 140 7.93 1.12 0.09
C PHE A 140 7.62 1.81 -1.24
N CYS A 141 7.68 3.15 -1.31
CA CYS A 141 7.44 3.91 -2.54
C CYS A 141 8.35 3.44 -3.68
N TRP A 142 9.64 3.25 -3.40
CA TRP A 142 10.58 2.74 -4.39
C TRP A 142 10.24 1.31 -4.87
N TRP A 143 9.89 0.42 -3.94
CA TRP A 143 9.55 -0.97 -4.29
C TRP A 143 8.25 -1.07 -5.07
N ILE A 144 7.22 -0.33 -4.67
CA ILE A 144 5.93 -0.35 -5.35
C ILE A 144 6.03 0.25 -6.76
N GLU A 145 6.82 1.32 -6.92
CA GLU A 145 7.13 1.90 -8.23
C GLU A 145 7.82 0.87 -9.13
N ARG A 146 8.82 0.16 -8.59
CA ARG A 146 9.53 -0.87 -9.34
C ARG A 146 8.60 -2.01 -9.77
N CYS A 147 7.69 -2.43 -8.89
CA CYS A 147 6.65 -3.40 -9.23
C CYS A 147 5.72 -2.88 -10.33
N ALA A 148 5.25 -1.62 -10.23
CA ALA A 148 4.36 -1.02 -11.23
C ALA A 148 5.03 -0.91 -12.60
N LEU A 149 6.30 -0.51 -12.64
CA LEU A 149 7.08 -0.40 -13.87
C LEU A 149 7.24 -1.76 -14.57
N ASP A 150 7.63 -2.78 -13.81
CA ASP A 150 7.85 -4.11 -14.39
C ASP A 150 6.54 -4.81 -14.75
N PHE A 151 5.44 -4.53 -14.03
CA PHE A 151 4.09 -4.96 -14.41
C PHE A 151 3.63 -4.32 -15.72
N LYS A 152 3.78 -2.99 -15.86
CA LYS A 152 3.43 -2.27 -17.09
C LYS A 152 4.20 -2.81 -18.29
N ARG A 153 5.53 -3.01 -18.17
CA ARG A 153 6.37 -3.58 -19.23
C ARG A 153 5.91 -4.98 -19.64
N ARG A 154 5.50 -5.81 -18.69
CA ARG A 154 4.98 -7.15 -18.95
C ARG A 154 3.70 -7.09 -19.79
N ASN A 155 2.77 -6.19 -19.43
CA ASN A 155 1.52 -5.99 -20.15
C ASN A 155 1.77 -5.49 -21.58
N GLU A 156 2.69 -4.54 -21.76
CA GLU A 156 3.09 -4.02 -23.08
C GLU A 156 3.76 -5.09 -23.96
N ALA A 157 4.52 -6.01 -23.35
CA ALA A 157 5.17 -7.11 -24.06
C ALA A 157 4.22 -8.26 -24.45
N GLY A 158 2.93 -8.18 -24.09
CA GLY A 158 1.94 -9.21 -24.38
C GLY A 158 2.23 -10.56 -23.72
N GLN A 159 3.01 -10.59 -22.64
CA GLN A 159 3.34 -11.84 -21.95
C GLN A 159 2.14 -12.34 -21.15
N PRO A 160 1.64 -13.57 -21.42
CA PRO A 160 0.49 -14.10 -20.70
C PRO A 160 0.78 -14.32 -19.21
N ASP A 161 -0.30 -14.37 -18.44
CA ASP A 161 -0.33 -14.55 -16.99
C ASP A 161 0.33 -15.88 -16.55
N VAL A 162 1.64 -15.88 -16.33
CA VAL A 162 2.30 -16.79 -15.41
C VAL A 162 1.86 -16.42 -13.99
N ILE A 163 0.92 -17.21 -13.48
CA ILE A 163 0.56 -17.37 -12.06
C ILE A 163 1.56 -18.33 -11.43
#